data_AF-A0A1A8B476-F1
#
_entry.id   AF-A0A1A8B476-F1
#
_cell.length_a   1.000
_cell.length_b   1.000
_cell.length_c   1.000
_cell.angle_alpha   90.00
_cell.angle_beta   90.00
_cell.angle_gamma   90.00
#
_symmetry.space_group_name_H-M   'P 1'
#
loop_
_entity.id
_entity.type
_entity.pdbx_description
1 polymer ?
#
loop_
_entity_poly.entity_id
_entity_poly.type
_entity_poly.pdbx_seq_one_letter_code
_entity_poly.pdbx_strand_id
1 'polypeptide(L)'
;MAHFKDVSSRKTSLNLVTGFFQYLRDEQEAVQKRTFTKWINSHLAKHKPPFEINDLFEDIKDGVKLLALLEVLSGQRLPCEQGRQLKRIHWVSNIGTALKFLEGRKHLSQYAN
;
A
#
# COMPACT_ATOMS: atom_id res chain seq x y z
N MET A 1 -28.00 2.54 -54.16
CA MET A 1 -27.12 3.27 -53.22
C MET A 1 -27.00 2.48 -51.92
N ALA A 2 -25.81 2.00 -51.56
CA ALA A 2 -25.59 1.36 -50.26
C ALA A 2 -25.27 2.43 -49.21
N HIS A 3 -26.08 2.49 -48.15
CA HIS A 3 -25.94 3.42 -47.04
C HIS A 3 -24.82 2.93 -46.10
N PHE A 4 -23.66 3.57 -46.14
CA PHE A 4 -22.60 3.40 -45.14
C PHE A 4 -23.08 4.04 -43.82
N LYS A 5 -23.57 3.22 -42.88
CA LYS A 5 -23.93 3.69 -41.55
C LYS A 5 -22.66 3.79 -40.69
N ASP A 6 -22.40 5.03 -40.30
CA ASP A 6 -21.39 5.53 -39.38
C ASP A 6 -21.07 4.59 -38.19
N VAL A 7 -19.83 4.11 -38.18
CA VAL A 7 -19.19 3.34 -37.09
C VAL A 7 -18.43 4.28 -36.12
N SER A 8 -18.32 5.57 -36.42
CA SER A 8 -17.52 6.54 -35.67
C SER A 8 -18.23 7.03 -34.39
N SER A 9 -19.53 7.31 -34.46
CA SER A 9 -20.31 7.84 -33.31
C SER A 9 -20.35 6.91 -32.08
N ARG A 10 -20.29 5.58 -32.28
CA ARG A 10 -20.23 4.60 -31.17
C ARG A 10 -18.89 4.57 -30.43
N LYS A 11 -17.78 4.97 -31.07
CA LYS A 11 -16.45 4.96 -30.43
C LYS A 11 -16.27 6.11 -29.44
N THR A 12 -16.89 7.26 -29.70
CA THR A 12 -16.76 8.45 -28.85
C THR A 12 -17.44 8.27 -27.48
N SER A 13 -18.62 7.62 -27.43
CA SER A 13 -19.31 7.39 -26.15
C SER A 13 -18.63 6.32 -25.30
N LEU A 14 -18.07 5.26 -25.92
CA LEU A 14 -17.29 4.24 -25.22
C LEU A 14 -16.02 4.82 -24.57
N ASN A 15 -15.35 5.77 -25.24
CA ASN A 15 -14.18 6.46 -24.69
C ASN A 15 -14.55 7.36 -23.50
N LEU A 16 -15.71 8.01 -23.53
CA LEU A 16 -16.19 8.83 -22.42
C LEU A 16 -16.56 7.98 -21.19
N VAL A 17 -17.27 6.87 -21.41
CA VAL A 17 -17.64 5.93 -20.33
C VAL A 17 -16.39 5.29 -19.72
N THR A 18 -15.45 4.85 -20.55
CA THR A 18 -14.16 4.30 -20.09
C THR A 18 -13.36 5.34 -19.31
N GLY A 19 -13.29 6.59 -19.80
CA GLY A 19 -12.60 7.68 -19.12
C GLY A 19 -13.23 8.04 -17.76
N PHE A 20 -14.56 8.03 -17.66
CA PHE A 20 -15.26 8.25 -16.40
C PHE A 20 -14.98 7.14 -15.37
N PHE A 21 -15.00 5.88 -15.79
CA PHE A 21 -14.65 4.76 -14.90
C PHE A 21 -13.19 4.80 -14.45
N GLN A 22 -12.27 5.23 -15.33
CA GLN A 22 -10.87 5.42 -14.96
C GLN A 22 -10.73 6.53 -13.93
N TYR A 23 -11.37 7.68 -14.14
CA TYR A 23 -11.36 8.79 -13.18
C TYR A 23 -11.89 8.36 -11.80
N LEU A 24 -13.02 7.64 -11.76
CA LEU A 24 -13.57 7.15 -10.49
C LEU A 24 -12.62 6.19 -9.76
N ARG A 25 -11.91 5.34 -10.52
CA ARG A 25 -10.88 4.45 -9.97
C ARG A 25 -9.72 5.25 -9.40
N ASP A 26 -9.20 6.22 -10.15
CA ASP A 26 -8.06 7.05 -9.74
C ASP A 26 -8.41 7.85 -8.47
N GLU A 27 -9.61 8.44 -8.40
CA GLU A 27 -10.10 9.12 -7.21
C GLU A 27 -10.25 8.18 -6.02
N GLN A 28 -10.78 6.97 -6.23
CA GLN A 28 -10.89 5.97 -5.19
C GLN A 28 -9.51 5.57 -4.65
N GLU A 29 -8.54 5.31 -5.53
CA GLU A 29 -7.16 4.98 -5.17
C GLU A 29 -6.49 6.14 -4.42
N ALA A 30 -6.69 7.39 -4.86
CA ALA A 30 -6.17 8.57 -4.19
C ALA A 30 -6.77 8.77 -2.79
N VAL A 31 -8.08 8.54 -2.61
CA VAL A 31 -8.73 8.58 -1.29
C VAL A 31 -8.21 7.46 -0.39
N GLN A 32 -8.06 6.24 -0.90
CA GLN A 32 -7.52 5.11 -0.15
C GLN A 32 -6.06 5.37 0.28
N LYS A 33 -5.20 5.84 -0.63
CA LYS A 33 -3.81 6.21 -0.32
C LYS A 33 -3.76 7.25 0.79
N ARG A 34 -4.53 8.35 0.68
CA ARG A 34 -4.57 9.41 1.70
C ARG A 34 -5.04 8.90 3.06
N THR A 35 -6.09 8.09 3.06
CA THR A 35 -6.65 7.52 4.28
C THR A 35 -5.65 6.59 4.96
N PHE A 36 -5.02 5.70 4.19
CA PHE A 36 -4.05 4.74 4.71
C PHE A 36 -2.79 5.42 5.20
N THR A 37 -2.26 6.42 4.47
CA THR A 37 -1.11 7.23 4.93
C THR A 37 -1.40 7.90 6.28
N LYS A 38 -2.56 8.55 6.44
CA LYS A 38 -2.96 9.18 7.71
C LYS A 38 -3.06 8.16 8.84
N TRP A 39 -3.68 7.01 8.57
CA TRP A 39 -3.82 5.95 9.54
C TRP A 39 -2.45 5.41 9.98
N ILE A 40 -1.52 5.15 9.05
CA ILE A 40 -0.17 4.71 9.38
C ILE A 40 0.56 5.77 10.20
N ASN A 41 0.52 7.04 9.80
CA ASN A 41 1.18 8.13 10.54
C ASN A 41 0.65 8.24 11.98
N SER A 42 -0.65 8.03 12.21
CA SER A 42 -1.21 8.03 13.57
C SER A 42 -0.64 6.93 14.48
N HIS A 43 -0.17 5.82 13.89
CA HIS A 43 0.49 4.74 14.62
C HIS A 43 1.99 4.98 14.73
N LEU A 44 2.65 5.37 13.64
CA LEU A 44 4.09 5.64 13.63
C LEU A 44 4.50 6.82 14.52
N ALA A 45 3.60 7.76 14.78
CA ALA A 45 3.80 8.81 15.79
C ALA A 45 3.98 8.25 17.21
N LYS A 46 3.51 7.03 17.48
CA LYS A 46 3.68 6.33 18.79
C LYS A 46 4.98 5.54 18.87
N HIS A 47 5.65 5.29 17.74
CA HIS A 47 6.96 4.65 17.72
C HIS A 47 8.03 5.57 18.35
N LYS A 48 9.11 4.99 18.88
CA LYS A 48 10.22 5.74 19.49
C LYS A 48 11.54 5.33 18.82
N PRO A 49 12.21 6.22 18.04
CA PRO A 49 11.78 7.57 17.65
C PRO A 49 10.55 7.55 16.71
N PRO A 50 9.75 8.64 16.63
CA PRO A 50 8.60 8.68 15.74
C PRO A 50 9.02 8.61 14.28
N PHE A 51 8.18 7.97 13.46
CA PHE A 51 8.32 7.93 12.01
C PHE A 51 7.16 8.64 11.32
N GLU A 52 7.40 9.08 10.08
CA GLU A 52 6.39 9.67 9.21
C GLU A 52 6.52 9.13 7.78
N ILE A 53 5.36 8.95 7.13
CA ILE A 53 5.21 8.62 5.72
C ILE A 53 4.71 9.87 4.98
N ASN A 54 5.45 10.27 3.97
CA ASN A 54 5.12 11.32 3.01
C ASN A 54 4.57 10.71 1.71
N ASP A 55 5.26 9.70 1.17
CA ASP A 55 4.76 8.88 0.06
C ASP A 55 4.70 7.41 0.48
N LEU A 56 3.46 6.92 0.62
CA LEU A 56 3.17 5.56 1.05
C LEU A 56 3.99 4.48 0.32
N PHE A 57 4.12 4.57 -1.00
CA PHE A 57 4.77 3.53 -1.79
C PHE A 57 6.29 3.62 -1.69
N GLU A 58 6.83 4.84 -1.66
CA GLU A 58 8.28 5.04 -1.56
C GLU A 58 8.81 4.78 -0.15
N ASP A 59 8.05 5.15 0.87
CA ASP A 59 8.46 5.11 2.27
C ASP A 59 8.32 3.73 2.92
N ILE A 60 7.48 2.85 2.36
CA ILE A 60 7.31 1.47 2.85
C ILE A 60 8.25 0.48 2.17
N LYS A 61 8.75 0.77 0.97
CA LYS A 61 9.39 -0.21 0.07
C LYS A 61 10.63 -0.90 0.66
N ASP A 62 11.35 -0.25 1.57
CA ASP A 62 12.55 -0.80 2.21
C ASP A 62 12.24 -1.68 3.44
N GLY A 63 10.97 -1.74 3.84
CA GLY A 63 10.45 -2.52 4.94
C GLY A 63 10.67 -1.92 6.33
N VAL A 64 11.42 -0.83 6.48
CA VAL A 64 11.76 -0.27 7.81
C VAL A 64 10.51 0.28 8.49
N LYS A 65 9.78 1.17 7.82
CA LYS A 65 8.55 1.77 8.39
C LYS A 65 7.41 0.75 8.50
N LEU A 66 7.41 -0.28 7.63
CA LEU A 66 6.46 -1.39 7.74
C LEU A 66 6.68 -2.19 9.03
N LEU A 67 7.94 -2.55 9.33
CA LEU A 67 8.28 -3.24 10.58
C LEU A 67 7.93 -2.38 11.80
N ALA A 68 8.28 -1.10 11.79
CA ALA A 68 7.93 -0.18 12.89
C ALA A 68 6.41 -0.09 13.11
N LEU A 69 5.61 -0.04 12.04
CA LEU A 69 4.15 -0.07 12.13
C LEU A 69 3.65 -1.38 12.78
N LEU A 70 4.20 -2.52 12.34
CA LEU A 70 3.85 -3.82 12.90
C LEU A 70 4.23 -3.93 14.38
N GLU A 71 5.37 -3.38 14.79
CA GLU A 71 5.77 -3.31 16.21
C GLU A 71 4.75 -2.51 17.02
N VAL A 72 4.35 -1.32 16.56
CA VAL A 72 3.37 -0.48 17.28
C VAL A 72 2.02 -1.18 17.38
N LEU A 73 1.53 -1.79 16.30
CA LEU A 73 0.23 -2.47 16.28
C LEU A 73 0.22 -3.74 17.14
N SER A 74 1.35 -4.41 17.22
CA SER A 74 1.47 -5.69 17.94
C SER A 74 1.90 -5.56 19.40
N GLY A 75 2.57 -4.47 19.75
CA GLY A 75 3.32 -4.36 21.00
C GLY A 75 4.55 -5.27 21.07
N GLN A 76 4.94 -5.93 19.97
CA GLN A 76 6.08 -6.87 19.92
C GLN A 76 7.24 -6.25 19.16
N ARG A 77 8.47 -6.50 19.62
CA ARG A 77 9.67 -6.09 18.90
C ARG A 77 9.96 -7.03 17.73
N LEU A 78 10.36 -6.46 16.60
CA LEU A 78 10.67 -7.16 15.37
C LEU A 78 12.12 -6.88 14.95
N PRO A 79 12.85 -7.91 14.47
CA PRO A 79 14.16 -7.69 13.87
C PRO A 79 14.05 -6.72 12.69
N CYS A 80 14.92 -5.72 12.64
CA CYS A 80 14.94 -4.74 11.59
C CYS A 80 16.39 -4.37 11.25
N GLU A 81 16.77 -4.54 9.99
CA GLU A 81 18.02 -4.02 9.44
C GLU A 81 17.88 -2.51 9.25
N GLN A 82 18.77 -1.74 9.88
CA GLN A 82 18.76 -0.26 9.86
C GLN A 82 20.18 0.28 9.68
N GLY A 83 20.31 1.47 9.10
CA GLY A 83 21.60 2.17 9.04
C GLY A 83 21.80 3.02 7.78
N ARG A 84 22.92 3.75 7.76
CA ARG A 84 23.27 4.74 6.71
C ARG A 84 23.46 4.16 5.31
N GLN A 85 23.63 2.84 5.18
CA GLN A 85 23.95 2.14 3.92
C GLN A 85 23.02 0.94 3.70
N LEU A 86 21.71 1.17 3.81
CA LEU A 86 20.71 0.18 3.40
C LEU A 86 20.84 -0.09 1.89
N LYS A 87 20.79 -1.38 1.54
CA LYS A 87 20.91 -1.89 0.17
C LYS A 87 19.73 -2.82 -0.06
N ARG A 88 19.48 -3.16 -1.33
CA ARG A 88 18.35 -4.01 -1.72
C ARG A 88 18.26 -5.33 -0.96
N ILE A 89 19.40 -5.97 -0.65
CA ILE A 89 19.45 -7.17 0.20
C ILE A 89 18.80 -6.93 1.58
N HIS A 90 19.11 -5.82 2.25
CA HIS A 90 18.52 -5.48 3.54
C HIS A 90 17.02 -5.19 3.42
N TRP A 91 16.59 -4.55 2.32
CA TRP A 91 15.16 -4.30 2.07
C TRP A 91 14.39 -5.61 1.95
N VAL A 92 14.92 -6.56 1.18
CA VAL A 92 14.33 -7.90 1.03
C VAL A 92 14.26 -8.62 2.38
N SER A 93 15.32 -8.53 3.20
CA SER A 93 15.34 -9.10 4.56
C SER A 93 14.25 -8.50 5.47
N ASN A 94 14.11 -7.17 5.47
CA ASN A 94 13.09 -6.46 6.25
C ASN A 94 11.67 -6.83 5.82
N ILE A 95 11.41 -6.83 4.51
CA ILE A 95 10.12 -7.24 3.96
C ILE A 95 9.82 -8.72 4.28
N GLY A 96 10.82 -9.60 4.14
CA GLY A 96 10.70 -11.01 4.51
C GLY A 96 10.32 -11.20 5.97
N THR A 97 10.93 -10.43 6.87
CA THR A 97 10.59 -10.43 8.30
C THR A 97 9.15 -9.98 8.54
N ALA A 98 8.72 -8.89 7.89
CA ALA A 98 7.35 -8.39 8.02
C ALA A 98 6.31 -9.40 7.51
N LEU A 99 6.57 -10.03 6.36
CA LEU A 99 5.68 -11.04 5.77
C LEU A 99 5.57 -12.27 6.67
N LYS A 100 6.70 -12.81 7.16
CA LYS A 100 6.72 -13.95 8.07
C LYS A 100 5.94 -13.66 9.36
N PHE A 101 6.06 -12.45 9.90
CA PHE A 101 5.31 -12.03 11.08
C PHE A 101 3.79 -12.02 10.83
N LEU A 102 3.36 -11.52 9.67
CA LEU A 102 1.95 -11.48 9.28
C LEU A 102 1.39 -12.88 9.02
N GLU A 103 2.16 -13.79 8.41
CA GLU A 103 1.77 -15.19 8.18
C GLU A 103 1.52 -15.95 9.48
N GLY A 104 2.41 -15.80 10.47
CA GLY A 104 2.24 -16.44 11.78
C GLY A 104 0.94 -16.06 12.49
N ARG A 105 0.39 -14.88 12.19
CA ARG A 105 -0.86 -14.38 12.77
C ARG A 105 -2.11 -14.83 12.03
N LYS A 106 -2.03 -15.03 10.71
CA LYS A 106 -3.12 -15.66 9.94
C LYS A 106 -3.46 -17.04 10.49
N HIS A 107 -2.44 -17.80 10.90
CA HIS A 107 -2.62 -19.14 11.47
C HIS A 107 -3.20 -19.14 12.90
N LEU A 108 -3.10 -18.06 13.67
CA LEU A 108 -3.71 -17.97 15.00
C LEU A 108 -5.17 -17.54 14.94
N SER A 109 -5.55 -16.74 13.94
CA SER A 109 -6.93 -16.30 13.73
C SER A 109 -7.89 -17.44 13.36
N GLN A 110 -7.41 -18.55 12.81
CA GLN A 110 -8.25 -19.69 12.41
C GLN A 110 -8.61 -20.64 13.57
N TYR A 111 -8.04 -20.44 14.77
CA TYR A 111 -8.38 -21.21 15.98
C TYR A 111 -9.07 -20.36 17.07
N ALA A 112 -9.41 -19.11 16.75
CA ALA A 112 -9.98 -18.16 17.71
C ALA A 112 -11.51 -18.02 17.63
N ASN A 113 -12.23 -19.08 17.19
CA ASN A 113 -13.69 -19.15 17.21
C ASN A 113 -14.16 -20.28 18.12
#